data_AF-A0A7J8FWG3-F1
#
_entry.id   AF-A0A7J8FWG3-F1
#
_cell.length_a   1.000
_cell.length_b   1.000
_cell.length_c   1.000
_cell.angle_alpha   90.00
_cell.angle_beta   90.00
_cell.angle_gamma   90.00
#
_symmetry.space_group_name_H-M   'P 1'
#
loop_
_entity.id
_entity.type
_entity.pdbx_description
1 polymer ?
#
loop_
_entity_poly.entity_id
_entity_poly.type
_entity_poly.pdbx_seq_one_letter_code
_entity_poly.pdbx_strand_id
1 'polypeptide(L)'
;MGQEEPQNKQGCQHFQLIPGIIAIVFISLLSVCFIASCLVTHNNLLRCKKNMGMFKSPEHSTKLTCINEQSEVKGNTWNCCPVGWRAFQSNCYLPLNDKKTWVESERNCIELVAHLATISTEAEQTFFIFPGTFPRES
;
A
#
# COMPACT_ATOMS: atom_id res chain seq x y z
N MET A 1 6.40 26.33 83.07
CA MET A 1 5.85 25.02 83.47
C MET A 1 4.56 24.80 82.67
N GLY A 2 4.46 23.68 81.94
CA GLY A 2 3.24 23.17 81.26
C GLY A 2 2.83 23.92 80.00
N GLN A 3 3.14 23.50 78.76
CA GLN A 3 2.58 22.40 77.94
C GLN A 3 1.05 22.45 77.76
N GLU A 4 0.61 22.79 76.54
CA GLU A 4 -0.43 22.09 75.75
C GLU A 4 -0.44 22.61 74.29
N GLU A 5 -0.19 21.71 73.33
CA GLU A 5 -0.66 21.73 71.93
C GLU A 5 -1.61 20.50 71.79
N PRO A 6 -2.43 20.29 70.74
CA PRO A 6 -2.62 21.04 69.49
C PRO A 6 -4.09 21.20 69.04
N GLN A 7 -4.41 22.14 68.14
CA GLN A 7 -5.48 21.94 67.14
C GLN A 7 -5.18 22.72 65.86
N ASN A 8 -4.37 22.06 65.02
CA ASN A 8 -4.55 21.92 63.59
C ASN A 8 -5.69 22.75 62.96
N LYS A 9 -5.32 23.86 62.30
CA LYS A 9 -6.12 24.47 61.22
C LYS A 9 -5.29 24.55 59.94
N GLN A 10 -4.73 23.42 59.52
CA GLN A 10 -4.16 23.28 58.17
C GLN A 10 -5.23 22.71 57.23
N GLY A 11 -6.32 23.44 57.05
CA GLY A 11 -7.49 22.94 56.33
C GLY A 11 -8.13 24.00 55.44
N CYS A 12 -7.41 24.56 54.46
CA CYS A 12 -8.04 25.17 53.27
C CYS A 12 -7.11 25.59 52.11
N GLN A 13 -6.01 24.88 51.81
CA GLN A 13 -5.24 25.13 50.56
C GLN A 13 -4.98 23.89 49.71
N HIS A 14 -5.34 22.70 50.19
CA HIS A 14 -5.08 21.45 49.47
C HIS A 14 -6.18 21.12 48.43
N PHE A 15 -7.41 21.63 48.58
CA PHE A 15 -8.57 21.12 47.83
C PHE A 15 -8.77 21.75 46.43
N GLN A 16 -8.16 22.89 46.15
CA GLN A 16 -8.34 23.61 44.87
C GLN A 16 -7.28 23.29 43.81
N LEU A 17 -6.10 22.76 44.18
CA LEU A 17 -5.10 22.31 43.20
C LEU A 17 -5.42 20.94 42.60
N ILE A 18 -6.24 20.14 43.30
CA ILE A 18 -6.48 18.73 42.95
C ILE A 18 -7.09 18.56 41.55
N PRO A 19 -8.14 19.31 41.14
CA PRO A 19 -8.75 19.13 39.81
C PRO A 19 -7.81 19.55 38.67
N GLY A 20 -7.03 20.62 38.88
CA GLY A 20 -6.06 21.12 37.92
C GLY A 20 -4.88 20.16 37.75
N ILE A 21 -4.35 19.64 38.85
CA ILE A 21 -3.29 18.63 38.83
C ILE A 21 -3.77 17.35 38.16
N ILE A 22 -4.99 16.89 38.46
CA ILE A 22 -5.60 15.74 37.80
C ILE A 22 -5.73 15.98 36.28
N ALA A 23 -6.22 17.15 35.86
CA ALA A 23 -6.34 17.49 34.44
C ALA A 23 -4.97 17.54 33.74
N ILE A 24 -3.95 18.13 34.37
CA ILE A 24 -2.59 18.18 33.85
C ILE A 24 -2.00 16.78 33.71
N VAL A 25 -2.20 15.92 34.71
CA VAL A 25 -1.78 14.51 34.66
C VAL A 25 -2.46 13.79 33.51
N PHE A 26 -3.78 13.95 33.34
CA PHE A 26 -4.51 13.34 32.23
C PHE A 26 -4.06 13.86 30.85
N ILE A 27 -3.88 15.17 30.69
CA ILE A 27 -3.37 15.76 29.43
C ILE A 27 -1.97 15.23 29.14
N SER A 28 -1.12 15.13 30.16
CA SER A 28 0.24 14.60 30.02
C SER A 28 0.21 13.14 29.60
N LEU A 29 -0.65 12.32 30.22
CA LEU A 29 -0.84 10.90 29.86
C LEU A 29 -1.38 10.75 28.43
N LEU A 30 -2.41 11.50 28.05
CA LEU A 30 -3.00 11.45 26.71
C LEU A 30 -2.00 11.89 25.63
N SER A 31 -1.21 12.93 25.90
CA SER A 31 -0.15 13.39 25.00
C SER A 31 0.91 12.31 24.80
N VAL A 32 1.39 11.69 25.87
CA VAL A 32 2.35 10.58 25.80
C VAL A 32 1.78 9.38 25.03
N CYS A 33 0.53 8.99 25.29
CA CYS A 33 -0.15 7.92 24.58
C CYS A 33 -0.33 8.22 23.08
N PHE A 34 -0.69 9.46 22.74
CA PHE A 34 -0.82 9.90 21.36
C PHE A 34 0.52 9.86 20.64
N ILE A 35 1.58 10.42 21.24
CA ILE A 35 2.93 10.40 20.70
C ILE A 35 3.42 8.97 20.49
N ALA A 36 3.24 8.08 21.48
CA ALA A 36 3.60 6.67 21.34
C ALA A 36 2.82 5.98 20.22
N SER A 37 1.51 6.21 20.12
CA SER A 37 0.66 5.65 19.05
C SER A 37 1.05 6.17 17.68
N CYS A 38 1.34 7.47 17.56
CA CYS A 38 1.84 8.09 16.33
C CYS A 38 3.21 7.53 15.96
N LEU A 39 4.14 7.39 16.91
CA LEU A 39 5.45 6.78 16.65
C LEU A 39 5.33 5.32 16.26
N VAL A 40 4.44 4.54 16.88
CA VAL A 40 4.17 3.15 16.50
C VAL A 40 3.54 3.09 15.11
N THR A 41 2.56 3.94 14.81
CA THR A 41 1.90 4.00 13.50
C THR A 41 2.88 4.46 12.42
N HIS A 42 3.68 5.49 12.70
CA HIS A 42 4.71 6.00 11.82
C HIS A 42 5.84 5.00 11.64
N ASN A 43 6.27 4.29 12.69
CA ASN A 43 7.27 3.22 12.57
C ASN A 43 6.71 2.01 11.82
N ASN A 44 5.42 1.68 11.97
CA ASN A 44 4.76 0.65 11.19
C ASN A 44 4.56 1.09 9.74
N LEU A 45 4.27 2.37 9.48
CA LEU A 45 4.16 2.95 8.14
C LEU A 45 5.53 3.12 7.50
N LEU A 46 6.58 3.47 8.23
CA LEU A 46 7.97 3.46 7.76
C LEU A 46 8.46 2.04 7.58
N ARG A 47 8.04 1.09 8.42
CA ARG A 47 8.30 -0.33 8.22
C ARG A 47 7.57 -0.80 6.97
N CYS A 48 6.32 -0.40 6.76
CA CYS A 48 5.54 -0.69 5.55
C CYS A 48 6.14 0.00 4.32
N LYS A 49 6.61 1.25 4.43
CA LYS A 49 7.28 2.02 3.38
C LYS A 49 8.71 1.54 3.14
N LYS A 50 9.38 0.96 4.13
CA LYS A 50 10.65 0.24 3.97
C LYS A 50 10.39 -1.12 3.32
N ASN A 51 9.24 -1.73 3.61
CA ASN A 51 8.77 -2.95 2.95
C ASN A 51 8.20 -2.68 1.54
N MET A 52 7.72 -1.47 1.24
CA MET A 52 7.29 -1.03 -0.11
C MET A 52 8.42 -0.32 -0.88
N GLY A 53 9.42 0.23 -0.19
CA GLY A 53 10.70 0.68 -0.73
C GLY A 53 11.70 -0.47 -0.95
N MET A 54 11.26 -1.69 -0.61
CA MET A 54 11.84 -2.96 -1.03
C MET A 54 10.72 -3.96 -1.37
N PHE A 55 9.73 -3.55 -2.16
CA PHE A 55 9.41 -4.43 -3.28
C PHE A 55 10.53 -4.17 -4.29
N LYS A 56 11.70 -4.81 -4.06
CA LYS A 56 12.62 -5.09 -5.16
C LYS A 56 11.81 -6.02 -6.05
N SER A 57 11.03 -5.40 -6.93
CA SER A 57 10.53 -6.08 -8.11
C SER A 57 11.76 -6.73 -8.74
N PRO A 58 11.65 -7.99 -9.20
CA PRO A 58 12.68 -8.60 -10.02
C PRO A 58 13.16 -7.58 -11.05
N GLU A 59 14.46 -7.50 -11.22
CA GLU A 59 15.26 -6.41 -11.81
C GLU A 59 14.97 -6.12 -13.30
N HIS A 60 13.86 -6.58 -13.85
CA HIS A 60 13.54 -6.54 -15.27
C HIS A 60 12.53 -5.46 -15.71
N SER A 61 11.94 -4.65 -14.82
CA SER A 61 11.04 -3.58 -15.26
C SER A 61 10.83 -2.43 -14.28
N THR A 62 11.77 -1.50 -14.21
CA THR A 62 11.55 -0.18 -13.58
C THR A 62 10.82 0.82 -14.50
N LYS A 63 10.52 0.44 -15.74
CA LYS A 63 9.80 1.27 -16.70
C LYS A 63 8.42 0.66 -16.97
N LEU A 64 7.39 1.49 -16.86
CA LEU A 64 5.98 1.16 -17.11
C LEU A 64 5.50 1.90 -18.36
N THR A 65 4.61 1.27 -19.12
CA THR A 65 3.81 1.87 -20.20
C THR A 65 2.35 1.80 -19.78
N CYS A 66 1.64 2.92 -19.85
CA CYS A 66 0.22 3.00 -19.49
C CYS A 66 -0.62 3.37 -20.70
N ILE A 67 -1.74 2.67 -20.90
CA ILE A 67 -2.71 2.96 -21.96
C ILE A 67 -4.07 3.31 -21.35
N ASN A 68 -4.81 4.19 -22.02
CA ASN A 68 -6.20 4.47 -21.70
C ASN A 68 -7.10 3.46 -22.44
N GLU A 69 -7.79 2.59 -21.70
CA GLU A 69 -8.80 1.73 -22.30
C GLU A 69 -10.12 2.49 -22.34
N GLN A 70 -10.55 2.86 -23.55
CA GLN A 70 -11.86 3.47 -23.76
C GLN A 70 -12.92 2.36 -23.80
N SER A 71 -13.36 1.91 -22.61
CA SER A 71 -14.50 1.01 -22.50
C SER A 71 -15.79 1.81 -22.73
N GLU A 72 -16.68 1.33 -23.60
CA GLU A 72 -17.95 1.98 -23.92
C GLU A 72 -18.93 2.09 -22.72
N VAL A 73 -18.64 1.41 -21.59
CA VAL A 73 -19.57 1.25 -20.46
C VAL A 73 -18.98 1.72 -19.11
N LYS A 74 -17.67 1.93 -18.99
CA LYS A 74 -17.02 2.45 -17.78
C LYS A 74 -15.95 3.45 -18.18
N GLY A 75 -15.96 4.62 -17.55
CA GLY A 75 -15.06 5.74 -17.89
C GLY A 75 -13.58 5.37 -17.94
N ASN A 76 -12.78 6.32 -18.43
CA ASN A 76 -11.35 6.18 -18.75
C ASN A 76 -10.58 5.42 -17.66
N THR A 77 -10.29 4.14 -17.89
CA THR A 77 -9.47 3.32 -17.00
C THR A 77 -8.07 3.22 -17.59
N TRP A 78 -7.06 3.52 -16.77
CA TRP A 78 -5.66 3.44 -17.18
C TRP A 78 -5.11 2.06 -16.79
N ASN A 79 -4.58 1.34 -17.77
CA ASN A 79 -3.93 0.05 -17.56
C ASN A 79 -2.43 0.22 -17.79
N CYS A 80 -1.63 -0.05 -16.76
CA CYS A 80 -0.17 0.10 -16.79
C CYS A 80 0.51 -1.26 -16.74
N CYS A 81 1.42 -1.51 -17.67
CA CYS A 81 2.21 -2.74 -17.75
C CYS A 81 3.70 -2.44 -17.84
N PRO A 82 4.58 -3.40 -17.50
CA PRO A 82 6.01 -3.30 -17.78
C PRO A 82 6.28 -3.02 -19.26
N VAL A 83 7.37 -2.31 -19.56
CA VAL A 83 7.75 -2.06 -20.95
C VAL A 83 7.95 -3.37 -21.72
N GLY A 84 7.41 -3.41 -22.94
CA GLY A 84 7.42 -4.60 -23.80
C GLY A 84 6.21 -5.52 -23.60
N TRP A 85 5.42 -5.29 -22.55
CA TRP A 85 4.18 -6.01 -22.30
C TRP A 85 3.01 -5.24 -22.89
N ARG A 86 2.00 -5.97 -23.34
CA ARG A 86 0.76 -5.40 -23.86
C ARG A 86 -0.31 -5.42 -22.78
N ALA A 87 -0.91 -4.27 -22.53
CA ALA A 87 -2.04 -4.15 -21.63
C ALA A 87 -3.34 -4.48 -22.38
N PHE A 88 -4.20 -5.27 -21.76
CA PHE A 88 -5.56 -5.52 -22.22
C PHE A 88 -6.44 -5.77 -21.00
N GLN A 89 -7.47 -4.95 -20.81
CA GLN A 89 -8.20 -4.90 -19.54
C GLN A 89 -7.24 -4.78 -18.36
N SER A 90 -7.52 -5.47 -17.25
CA SER A 90 -6.69 -5.45 -16.05
C SER A 90 -5.45 -6.35 -16.11
N ASN A 91 -5.08 -6.87 -17.28
CA ASN A 91 -4.02 -7.88 -17.44
C ASN A 91 -2.89 -7.39 -18.36
N CYS A 92 -1.68 -7.91 -18.11
CA CYS A 92 -0.48 -7.65 -18.90
C CYS A 92 -0.01 -8.93 -19.59
N TYR A 93 0.21 -8.86 -20.91
CA TYR A 93 0.57 -10.00 -21.73
C TYR A 93 1.91 -9.79 -22.44
N LEU A 94 2.82 -10.77 -22.34
CA LEU A 94 4.09 -10.76 -23.06
C LEU A 94 4.09 -11.82 -24.17
N PRO A 95 4.03 -11.42 -25.45
CA PRO A 95 4.15 -12.36 -26.55
C PRO A 95 5.60 -12.81 -26.71
N LEU A 96 5.88 -14.07 -26.42
CA LEU A 96 7.15 -14.72 -26.71
C LEU A 96 7.02 -15.50 -28.04
N ASN A 97 7.94 -15.27 -28.98
CA ASN A 97 7.94 -15.96 -30.28
C ASN A 97 8.77 -17.26 -30.27
N ASP A 98 9.25 -17.69 -29.10
CA ASP A 98 10.09 -18.87 -28.97
C ASP A 98 9.25 -20.15 -29.06
N LYS A 99 9.69 -21.09 -29.91
CA LYS A 99 9.09 -22.43 -29.97
C LYS A 99 9.68 -23.30 -28.87
N LYS A 100 8.99 -23.36 -27.73
CA LYS A 100 9.33 -24.21 -26.59
C LYS A 100 8.19 -25.17 -26.28
N THR A 101 8.50 -26.27 -25.59
CA THR A 101 7.44 -27.13 -25.05
C THR A 101 6.63 -26.37 -24.00
N TRP A 102 5.39 -26.79 -23.74
CA TRP A 102 4.52 -26.13 -22.76
C TRP A 102 5.20 -25.94 -21.39
N VAL A 103 5.92 -26.97 -20.92
CA VAL A 103 6.62 -26.95 -19.62
C VAL A 103 7.78 -25.96 -19.63
N GLU A 104 8.54 -25.88 -20.72
CA GLU A 104 9.65 -24.92 -20.85
C GLU A 104 9.14 -23.48 -20.97
N SER A 105 8.03 -23.27 -21.68
CA SER A 105 7.37 -21.96 -21.76
C SER A 105 6.86 -21.51 -20.39
N GLU A 106 6.24 -22.39 -19.61
CA GLU A 106 5.80 -22.04 -18.25
C GLU A 106 6.98 -21.70 -17.34
N ARG A 107 8.08 -22.46 -17.40
CA ARG A 107 9.30 -22.12 -16.63
C ARG A 107 9.84 -20.74 -17.01
N ASN A 108 9.93 -20.42 -18.30
CA ASN A 108 10.31 -19.10 -18.78
C ASN A 108 9.38 -17.99 -18.23
N CYS A 109 8.06 -18.22 -18.23
CA CYS A 109 7.11 -17.26 -17.69
C CYS A 109 7.32 -17.05 -16.18
N ILE A 110 7.57 -18.11 -15.42
CA ILE A 110 7.84 -18.04 -13.98
C ILE A 110 9.12 -17.23 -13.70
N GLU A 111 10.17 -17.38 -14.51
CA GLU A 111 11.39 -16.56 -14.41
C GLU A 111 11.11 -15.05 -14.60
N LEU A 112 10.08 -14.72 -15.37
CA LEU A 112 9.58 -13.35 -15.58
C LEU A 112 8.51 -12.94 -14.55
N VAL A 113 8.27 -13.76 -13.51
CA VAL A 113 7.23 -13.56 -12.49
C VAL A 113 5.84 -13.45 -13.12
N ALA A 114 5.58 -14.33 -14.07
CA ALA A 114 4.35 -14.47 -14.83
C ALA A 114 3.98 -15.95 -15.02
N HIS A 115 2.83 -16.18 -15.64
CA HIS A 115 2.34 -17.50 -16.02
C HIS A 115 1.88 -17.50 -17.47
N LEU A 116 1.74 -18.70 -18.06
CA LEU A 116 1.14 -18.85 -19.36
C LEU A 116 -0.26 -18.21 -19.40
N ALA A 117 -0.50 -17.41 -20.44
CA ALA A 117 -1.77 -16.73 -20.61
C ALA A 117 -2.90 -17.76 -20.80
N THR A 118 -3.94 -17.62 -19.98
CA THR A 118 -5.19 -18.37 -20.16
C THR A 118 -6.19 -17.45 -20.86
N ILE A 119 -6.70 -17.90 -22.01
CA ILE A 119 -7.70 -17.14 -22.77
C ILE A 119 -9.08 -17.54 -22.24
N SER A 120 -9.73 -16.58 -21.58
CA SER A 120 -11.03 -16.78 -20.92
C SER A 120 -12.19 -16.12 -21.66
N THR A 121 -11.90 -15.17 -22.54
CA THR A 121 -12.92 -14.42 -23.29
C THR A 121 -12.63 -14.36 -24.79
N GLU A 122 -13.68 -14.17 -25.59
CA GLU A 122 -13.56 -13.93 -27.04
C GLU A 122 -12.76 -12.65 -27.34
N ALA A 123 -12.90 -11.64 -26.48
CA ALA A 123 -12.16 -10.39 -26.62
C ALA A 123 -10.65 -10.61 -26.42
N GLU A 124 -10.24 -11.42 -25.44
CA GLU A 124 -8.84 -11.85 -25.27
C GLU A 124 -8.36 -12.65 -26.48
N GLN A 125 -9.15 -13.61 -26.97
CA GLN A 125 -8.81 -14.39 -28.16
C GLN A 125 -8.57 -13.49 -29.39
N THR A 126 -9.46 -12.52 -29.60
CA THR A 126 -9.38 -11.54 -30.69
C THR A 126 -8.15 -10.65 -30.53
N PHE A 127 -7.83 -10.21 -29.31
CA PHE A 127 -6.64 -9.43 -29.01
C PHE A 127 -5.34 -10.18 -29.38
N PHE A 128 -5.27 -11.50 -29.11
CA PHE A 128 -4.12 -12.32 -29.48
C PHE A 128 -4.03 -12.57 -30.99
N ILE A 129 -5.16 -12.84 -31.66
CA ILE A 129 -5.20 -13.13 -33.12
C ILE A 129 -4.96 -11.86 -33.94
N PHE A 130 -5.52 -10.72 -33.52
CA PHE A 130 -5.52 -9.46 -34.27
C PHE A 130 -4.87 -8.32 -33.47
N PRO A 131 -3.53 -8.36 -33.28
CA PRO A 131 -2.80 -7.42 -32.45
C PRO A 131 -2.75 -5.96 -32.95
N GLY A 132 -3.49 -5.61 -34.02
CA GLY A 132 -3.61 -4.26 -34.57
C GLY A 132 -5.01 -3.66 -34.53
N THR A 133 -6.01 -4.38 -33.99
CA THR A 133 -7.42 -3.93 -33.97
C THR A 133 -7.84 -3.22 -32.69
N PHE A 134 -7.06 -3.35 -31.62
CA PHE A 134 -7.26 -2.60 -30.38
C PHE A 134 -6.44 -1.29 -30.40
N PRO A 135 -7.02 -0.17 -29.94
CA PRO A 135 -6.43 1.15 -30.11
C PRO A 135 -5.05 1.22 -29.46
N ARG A 136 -4.04 1.45 -30.30
CA ARG A 136 -2.69 1.82 -29.87
C ARG A 136 -2.66 3.32 -29.59
N GLU A 137 -2.26 3.64 -28.37
CA GLU A 137 -1.44 4.78 -27.93
C GLU A 137 -1.70 6.14 -28.63
N SER A 138 -2.12 7.13 -27.83
CA SER A 138 -1.94 8.56 -28.10
C SER A 138 -0.75 9.11 -27.35
#